data_AF-L9LS84-F1
#
_entry.id   AF-L9LS84-F1
#
_cell.length_a   1.000
_cell.length_b   1.000
_cell.length_c   1.000
_cell.angle_alpha   90.00
_cell.angle_beta   90.00
_cell.angle_gamma   90.00
#
_symmetry.space_group_name_H-M   'P 1'
#
loop_
_entity.id
_entity.type
_entity.pdbx_description
1 polymer ?
#
loop_
_entity_poly.entity_id
_entity_poly.type
_entity_poly.pdbx_seq_one_letter_code
_entity_poly.pdbx_strand_id
1 'polypeptide(L)'
;MKHKFILQLLVMTGIGLMTSVFAKDQTQKLTQDEYNQRIQNYIAQVNATKQILDDEIMGNQDADQQRKAFCSRLEAYQGIAQISQENLQLDTANMMLMIANDFLDRQKQSMQISGVALEKFCLVEK
;
A
#
# COMPACT_ATOMS: atom_id res chain seq x y z
N MET A 1 -52.89 17.77 47.87
CA MET A 1 -51.91 18.48 48.71
C MET A 1 -50.63 18.63 47.91
N LYS A 2 -50.11 19.87 47.80
CA LYS A 2 -48.68 20.26 47.64
C LYS A 2 -47.94 19.75 46.39
N HIS A 3 -47.36 20.55 45.49
CA HIS A 3 -47.19 21.99 45.33
C HIS A 3 -46.90 22.29 43.83
N LYS A 4 -47.25 23.51 43.43
CA LYS A 4 -47.02 24.21 42.15
C LYS A 4 -45.56 24.12 41.65
N PHE A 5 -45.34 24.13 40.33
CA PHE A 5 -44.68 25.25 39.63
C PHE A 5 -44.85 25.14 38.10
N ILE A 6 -45.37 26.21 37.50
CA ILE A 6 -45.48 26.46 36.06
C ILE A 6 -44.25 27.28 35.66
N LEU A 7 -43.58 26.93 34.55
CA LEU A 7 -42.79 27.84 33.72
C LEU A 7 -42.58 27.17 32.34
N GLN A 8 -43.52 27.30 31.41
CA GLN A 8 -43.49 28.22 30.26
C GLN A 8 -42.21 28.25 29.41
N LEU A 9 -42.44 27.95 28.11
CA LEU A 9 -41.95 28.60 26.89
C LEU A 9 -40.65 28.13 26.18
N LEU A 10 -40.80 28.09 24.84
CA LEU A 10 -39.80 28.27 23.77
C LEU A 10 -38.90 27.03 23.48
N VAL A 11 -38.74 26.50 22.26
CA VAL A 11 -38.84 27.03 20.90
C VAL A 11 -39.14 25.88 19.92
N MET A 12 -40.08 26.08 18.98
CA MET A 12 -40.14 25.36 17.71
C MET A 12 -39.10 25.96 16.75
N THR A 13 -38.00 25.26 16.51
CA THR A 13 -37.07 25.47 15.38
C THR A 13 -36.33 24.15 15.21
N GLY A 14 -36.53 23.36 14.18
CA GLY A 14 -36.27 23.68 12.79
C GLY A 14 -35.34 22.57 12.30
N ILE A 15 -35.72 21.95 11.18
CA ILE A 15 -35.00 20.85 10.52
C ILE A 15 -33.54 21.28 10.30
N GLY A 16 -32.61 20.68 11.05
CA GLY A 16 -31.18 20.95 10.98
C GLY A 16 -30.45 19.74 10.41
N LEU A 17 -30.01 19.89 9.16
CA LEU A 17 -29.15 19.03 8.35
C LEU A 17 -28.37 17.93 9.09
N MET A 18 -28.64 16.68 8.72
CA MET A 18 -27.65 15.60 8.75
C MET A 18 -26.44 16.01 7.90
N THR A 19 -25.41 16.57 8.51
CA THR A 19 -24.11 16.72 7.83
C THR A 19 -23.46 15.34 7.81
N SER A 20 -23.69 14.62 6.71
CA SER A 20 -22.85 13.48 6.35
C SER A 20 -21.44 14.04 6.16
N VAL A 21 -20.56 13.79 7.13
CA VAL A 21 -19.13 13.95 6.95
C VAL A 21 -18.72 12.89 5.94
N PHE A 22 -18.79 13.24 4.66
CA PHE A 22 -18.03 12.54 3.64
C PHE A 22 -16.57 12.90 3.93
N ALA A 23 -15.91 12.06 4.73
CA ALA A 23 -14.47 11.94 4.68
C ALA A 23 -14.15 11.47 3.25
N LYS A 24 -14.04 12.43 2.34
CA LYS A 24 -13.51 12.21 1.02
C LYS A 24 -12.07 11.86 1.31
N ASP A 25 -11.75 10.57 1.18
CA ASP A 25 -10.38 10.08 1.18
C ASP A 25 -9.72 10.70 -0.06
N GLN A 26 -9.35 11.98 0.06
CA GLN A 26 -8.54 12.67 -0.91
C GLN A 26 -7.15 12.11 -0.67
N THR A 27 -6.87 10.96 -1.27
CA THR A 27 -5.51 10.52 -1.52
C THR A 27 -4.82 11.71 -2.16
N GLN A 28 -4.03 12.43 -1.37
CA GLN A 28 -3.37 13.64 -1.83
C GLN A 28 -2.47 13.20 -2.98
N LYS A 29 -2.83 13.61 -4.19
CA LYS A 29 -2.08 13.29 -5.40
C LYS A 29 -0.68 13.84 -5.22
N LEU A 30 0.31 13.00 -5.48
CA LEU A 30 1.71 13.38 -5.40
C LEU A 30 2.02 14.42 -6.48
N THR A 31 2.96 15.29 -6.19
CA THR A 31 3.69 16.04 -7.21
C THR A 31 4.61 15.09 -7.99
N GLN A 32 5.08 15.52 -9.17
CA GLN A 32 6.00 14.73 -9.97
C GLN A 32 7.30 14.40 -9.19
N ASP A 33 7.83 15.36 -8.43
CA ASP A 33 9.06 15.18 -7.67
C ASP A 33 8.89 14.20 -6.51
N GLU A 34 7.77 14.27 -5.78
CA GLU A 34 7.45 13.32 -4.71
C GLU A 34 7.26 11.91 -5.26
N TYR A 35 6.56 11.78 -6.40
CA TYR A 35 6.39 10.50 -7.08
C TYR A 35 7.74 9.92 -7.52
N ASN A 36 8.57 10.71 -8.20
CA ASN A 36 9.90 10.32 -8.65
C ASN A 36 10.76 9.87 -7.47
N GLN A 37 10.76 10.63 -6.37
CA GLN A 37 11.53 10.28 -5.17
C GLN A 37 11.07 8.94 -4.57
N ARG A 38 9.75 8.70 -4.47
CA ARG A 38 9.23 7.42 -3.97
C ARG A 38 9.56 6.26 -4.90
N ILE A 39 9.45 6.44 -6.21
CA ILE A 39 9.85 5.43 -7.20
C ILE A 39 11.34 5.11 -7.07
N GLN A 40 12.21 6.11 -6.91
CA GLN A 40 13.64 5.89 -6.70
C GLN A 40 13.92 5.09 -5.41
N ASN A 41 13.19 5.34 -4.34
CA ASN A 41 13.32 4.57 -3.10
C ASN A 41 12.95 3.09 -3.32
N TYR A 42 11.86 2.80 -4.03
CA TYR A 42 11.48 1.43 -4.35
C TYR A 42 12.48 0.76 -5.31
N ILE A 43 13.01 1.48 -6.31
CA ILE A 43 14.06 0.97 -7.19
C ILE A 43 15.33 0.63 -6.40
N ALA A 44 15.72 1.48 -5.45
CA ALA A 44 16.85 1.22 -4.56
C ALA A 44 16.61 -0.03 -3.72
N GLN A 45 15.41 -0.21 -3.16
CA GLN A 45 15.01 -1.41 -2.43
C GLN A 45 15.10 -2.66 -3.32
N VAL A 46 14.59 -2.63 -4.55
CA VAL A 46 14.72 -3.74 -5.51
C VAL A 46 16.19 -4.03 -5.80
N ASN A 47 17.02 -3.01 -6.07
CA ASN A 47 18.43 -3.20 -6.38
C ASN A 47 19.22 -3.81 -5.20
N ALA A 48 18.91 -3.42 -3.97
CA ALA A 48 19.55 -3.98 -2.77
C ALA A 48 19.30 -5.50 -2.63
N THR A 49 18.19 -6.01 -3.16
CA THR A 49 17.87 -7.44 -3.10
C THR A 49 18.58 -8.28 -4.17
N LYS A 50 19.09 -7.65 -5.25
CA LYS A 50 19.71 -8.37 -6.38
C LYS A 50 20.95 -9.16 -5.97
N GLN A 51 21.79 -8.57 -5.14
CA GLN A 51 23.01 -9.21 -4.63
C GLN A 51 22.74 -10.48 -3.80
N ILE A 52 21.51 -10.64 -3.31
CA ILE A 52 21.11 -11.77 -2.47
C ILE A 52 20.37 -12.83 -3.29
N LEU A 53 19.53 -12.39 -4.24
CA LEU A 53 18.62 -13.26 -4.98
C LEU A 53 19.15 -13.68 -6.35
N ASP A 54 19.95 -12.84 -6.98
CA ASP A 54 20.29 -12.96 -8.41
C ASP A 54 21.79 -13.21 -8.64
N ASP A 55 22.66 -12.99 -7.65
CA ASP A 55 24.09 -13.27 -7.78
C ASP A 55 24.37 -14.78 -7.70
N GLU A 56 25.08 -15.32 -8.69
CA GLU A 56 25.37 -16.76 -8.85
C GLU A 56 26.29 -17.35 -7.76
N ILE A 57 26.87 -16.52 -6.89
CA ILE A 57 27.71 -16.93 -5.75
C ILE A 57 26.80 -17.39 -4.58
N MET A 58 25.84 -18.27 -4.89
CA MET A 58 24.85 -18.83 -3.97
C MET A 58 25.43 -19.90 -3.03
N GLY A 59 26.76 -20.01 -2.92
CA GLY A 59 27.40 -21.08 -2.14
C GLY A 59 27.19 -20.99 -0.62
N ASN A 60 26.69 -19.86 -0.09
CA ASN A 60 26.61 -19.61 1.36
C ASN A 60 25.50 -18.63 1.81
N GLN A 61 24.53 -18.28 0.96
CA GLN A 61 23.46 -17.36 1.37
C GLN A 61 22.42 -18.08 2.24
N ASP A 62 22.12 -17.50 3.41
CA ASP A 62 21.12 -18.01 4.34
C ASP A 62 19.71 -17.98 3.71
N ALA A 63 18.96 -19.07 3.82
CA ALA A 63 17.59 -19.17 3.29
C ALA A 63 16.66 -18.10 3.90
N ASP A 64 16.91 -17.72 5.15
CA ASP A 64 16.20 -16.62 5.81
C ASP A 64 16.53 -15.26 5.18
N GLN A 65 17.79 -15.05 4.78
CA GLN A 65 18.22 -13.84 4.09
C GLN A 65 17.60 -13.76 2.69
N GLN A 66 17.53 -14.87 1.97
CA GLN A 66 16.84 -14.95 0.67
C GLN A 66 15.34 -14.68 0.82
N ARG A 67 14.68 -15.28 1.82
CA ARG A 67 13.25 -15.01 2.10
C ARG A 67 13.02 -13.51 2.38
N LYS A 68 13.83 -12.90 3.25
CA LYS A 68 13.72 -11.46 3.57
C LYS A 68 13.95 -10.59 2.34
N ALA A 69 14.95 -10.89 1.53
CA ALA A 69 15.22 -10.17 0.29
C ALA A 69 14.06 -10.30 -0.71
N PHE A 70 13.51 -11.50 -0.87
CA PHE A 70 12.35 -11.73 -1.72
C PHE A 70 11.14 -10.91 -1.27
N CYS A 71 10.80 -10.97 0.03
CA CYS A 71 9.64 -10.25 0.55
C CYS A 71 9.81 -8.73 0.49
N SER A 72 11.04 -8.23 0.69
CA SER A 72 11.36 -6.82 0.49
C SER A 72 11.19 -6.39 -0.97
N ARG A 73 11.63 -7.22 -1.94
CA ARG A 73 11.43 -6.95 -3.37
C ARG A 73 9.93 -6.93 -3.72
N LEU A 74 9.16 -7.87 -3.18
CA LEU A 74 7.71 -7.94 -3.39
C LEU A 74 7.00 -6.68 -2.87
N GLU A 75 7.33 -6.25 -1.65
CA GLU A 75 6.78 -5.04 -1.04
C GLU A 75 7.09 -3.80 -1.88
N ALA A 76 8.32 -3.68 -2.40
CA ALA A 76 8.69 -2.57 -3.27
C ALA A 76 7.80 -2.49 -4.52
N TYR A 77 7.54 -3.61 -5.19
CA TYR A 77 6.66 -3.65 -6.35
C TYR A 77 5.19 -3.39 -5.99
N GLN A 78 4.70 -3.87 -4.85
CA GLN A 78 3.37 -3.50 -4.35
C GLN A 78 3.25 -2.00 -4.13
N GLY A 79 4.27 -1.37 -3.54
CA GLY A 79 4.36 0.07 -3.36
C GLY A 79 4.35 0.83 -4.69
N ILE A 80 5.17 0.41 -5.66
CA ILE A 80 5.19 1.00 -7.02
C ILE A 80 3.81 0.92 -7.66
N ALA A 81 3.16 -0.25 -7.63
CA ALA A 81 1.83 -0.44 -8.20
C ALA A 81 0.82 0.50 -7.55
N GLN A 82 0.80 0.56 -6.21
CA GLN A 82 -0.12 1.43 -5.48
C GLN A 82 0.08 2.91 -5.83
N ILE A 83 1.29 3.46 -5.66
CA ILE A 83 1.49 4.90 -5.87
C ILE A 83 1.32 5.28 -7.34
N SER A 84 1.57 4.37 -8.27
CA SER A 84 1.37 4.62 -9.71
C SER A 84 -0.11 4.59 -10.08
N GLN A 85 -0.88 3.64 -9.53
CA GLN A 85 -2.33 3.57 -9.69
C GLN A 85 -3.03 4.81 -9.12
N GLU A 86 -2.53 5.31 -8.00
CA GLU A 86 -3.03 6.53 -7.36
C GLU A 86 -2.61 7.80 -8.11
N ASN A 87 -1.64 7.76 -9.04
CA ASN A 87 -1.07 8.95 -9.68
C ASN A 87 -0.88 8.82 -11.20
N LEU A 88 -1.82 8.16 -11.90
CA LEU A 88 -1.76 7.91 -13.35
C LEU A 88 -1.57 9.16 -14.22
N GLN A 89 -1.86 10.35 -13.69
CA GLN A 89 -1.65 11.63 -14.37
C GLN A 89 -0.18 12.06 -14.43
N LEU A 90 0.71 11.45 -13.63
CA LEU A 90 2.13 11.77 -13.56
C LEU A 90 2.93 11.02 -14.61
N ASP A 91 4.08 11.58 -14.97
CA ASP A 91 5.00 10.96 -15.92
C ASP A 91 5.45 9.59 -15.40
N THR A 92 5.56 8.63 -16.32
CA THR A 92 5.94 7.23 -16.07
C THR A 92 4.99 6.41 -15.20
N ALA A 93 3.95 6.99 -14.57
CA ALA A 93 3.04 6.26 -13.67
C ALA A 93 2.37 5.07 -14.35
N ASN A 94 1.81 5.24 -15.54
CA ASN A 94 1.21 4.12 -16.29
C ASN A 94 2.23 3.02 -16.61
N MET A 95 3.46 3.38 -16.96
CA MET A 95 4.53 2.42 -17.26
C MET A 95 4.95 1.66 -16.01
N MET A 96 5.17 2.37 -14.90
CA MET A 96 5.58 1.77 -13.63
C MET A 96 4.49 0.87 -13.05
N LEU A 97 3.21 1.24 -13.20
CA LEU A 97 2.08 0.39 -12.84
C LEU A 97 2.10 -0.92 -13.64
N MET A 98 2.30 -0.84 -14.95
CA MET A 98 2.38 -2.02 -15.82
C MET A 98 3.53 -2.94 -15.41
N ILE A 99 4.73 -2.39 -15.21
CA ILE A 99 5.92 -3.15 -14.81
C ILE A 99 5.71 -3.83 -13.46
N ALA A 100 5.16 -3.09 -12.49
CA ALA A 100 4.93 -3.63 -11.15
C ALA A 100 3.90 -4.76 -11.17
N ASN A 101 2.77 -4.58 -11.84
CA ASN A 101 1.75 -5.62 -11.94
C ASN A 101 2.26 -6.87 -12.65
N ASP A 102 3.01 -6.70 -13.75
CA ASP A 102 3.62 -7.81 -14.48
C ASP A 102 4.60 -8.62 -13.61
N PHE A 103 5.41 -7.96 -12.78
CA PHE A 103 6.24 -8.65 -11.79
C PHE A 103 5.39 -9.39 -10.74
N LEU A 104 4.42 -8.70 -10.13
CA LEU A 104 3.59 -9.26 -9.06
C LEU A 104 2.78 -10.47 -9.54
N ASP A 105 2.26 -10.43 -10.76
CA ASP A 105 1.51 -11.53 -11.37
C ASP A 105 2.41 -12.75 -11.58
N ARG A 106 3.64 -12.56 -12.07
CA ARG A 106 4.63 -13.66 -12.18
C ARG A 106 4.96 -14.27 -10.82
N GLN A 107 5.16 -13.44 -9.79
CA GLN A 107 5.46 -13.96 -8.44
C GLN A 107 4.30 -14.77 -7.89
N LYS A 108 3.06 -14.28 -8.06
CA LYS A 108 1.86 -14.98 -7.65
C LYS A 108 1.74 -16.34 -8.35
N GLN A 109 1.97 -16.39 -9.66
CA GLN A 109 1.95 -17.64 -10.43
C GLN A 109 3.03 -18.62 -9.96
N SER A 110 4.26 -18.14 -9.75
CA SER A 110 5.38 -18.97 -9.26
C SER A 110 5.05 -19.61 -7.91
N MET A 111 4.46 -18.84 -6.99
CA MET A 111 4.09 -19.32 -5.65
C MET A 111 2.91 -20.30 -5.68
N GLN A 112 1.93 -20.07 -6.56
CA GLN A 112 0.84 -21.01 -6.77
C GLN A 112 1.35 -22.36 -7.28
N ILE A 113 2.30 -22.36 -8.22
CA ILE A 113 2.95 -23.58 -8.73
C ILE A 113 3.72 -24.29 -7.62
N SER A 114 4.40 -23.57 -6.73
CA SER A 114 5.12 -24.17 -5.61
C SER A 114 4.19 -24.65 -4.47
N GLY A 115 2.88 -24.39 -4.55
CA GLY A 115 1.92 -24.73 -3.50
C GLY A 115 2.03 -23.88 -2.23
N VAL A 116 2.76 -22.76 -2.29
CA VAL A 116 2.98 -21.86 -1.15
C VAL A 116 2.15 -20.60 -1.35
N ALA A 117 1.37 -20.20 -0.34
CA ALA A 117 0.70 -18.90 -0.38
C ALA A 117 1.73 -17.77 -0.16
N LEU A 118 1.77 -16.80 -1.08
CA LEU A 118 2.72 -15.68 -1.05
C LEU A 118 2.62 -14.88 0.25
N GLU A 119 1.38 -14.69 0.74
CA GLU A 119 1.12 -13.99 1.99
C GLU A 119 1.77 -14.75 3.15
N LYS A 120 1.61 -16.07 3.22
CA LYS A 120 2.20 -16.92 4.26
C LYS A 120 3.72 -16.98 4.17
N PHE A 121 4.27 -16.96 2.96
CA PHE A 121 5.72 -16.99 2.76
C PHE A 121 6.40 -15.74 3.32
N CYS A 122 5.73 -14.59 3.25
CA CYS A 122 6.24 -13.32 3.75
C CYS A 122 5.76 -12.95 5.16
N LEU A 123 4.98 -13.81 5.82
CA LEU A 123 4.72 -13.66 7.26
C LEU A 123 6.03 -13.94 8.01
N VAL A 124 6.48 -12.95 8.76
CA VAL A 124 7.57 -13.10 9.72
C VAL A 124 7.08 -14.04 10.82
N GLU A 125 7.63 -15.25 10.92
CA GLU A 125 7.67 -15.91 12.24
C GLU A 125 8.56 -15.02 13.12
N LYS A 126 7.91 -14.33 14.06
CA LYS A 126 8.55 -13.48 15.07
C LYS A 126 9.31 -14.31 16.08
#